data_AF-A0A1L6ZF02-F1
#
_entry.id   AF-A0A1L6ZF02-F1
#
_cell.length_a   1.000
_cell.length_b   1.000
_cell.length_c   1.000
_cell.angle_alpha   90.00
_cell.angle_beta   90.00
_cell.angle_gamma   90.00
#
_symmetry.space_group_name_H-M   'P 1'
#
loop_
_entity.id
_entity.type
_entity.pdbx_description
1 polymer ?
#
loop_
_entity_poly.entity_id
_entity_poly.type
_entity_poly.pdbx_seq_one_letter_code
_entity_poly.pdbx_strand_id
1 'polypeptide(L)'
;MRFDIKCMLLIAVSLCLYTPSVFAQHTVSRVEGSNRYEVAVNTAKRGWQEAPAVVLVGGDAYADALSAVPYAYQQGAPVLLTNAGSLSGAVKTGLQQLKTKRVTILGGTASISEKVVKQLKALNLSVSRIQGKNRYELAANVAKHMKSASAAVVVNGSAYADAVAIAPYAAKQGYPILLTDAKGLREETANLLKNKAVKRTIVIGGEASINKTAFQKLPSPVRISGANRYEVAAQIAKTYPMKTSQTFMSHGYAYADAAAAASIAAKQGQTLLLTDAQTVPDAIRKVIGAKQMSAFSVVGGTSTIQSNVITQLKNAVLGETIFIDPGHGAQDAGAVGNGLLEKNINLEVALKLRSRLHQAGALIVMSRTSDTFDSLQTRVSKGAQASADIFISIHANANDNSGANGTETYYDTTYAAAHSVKLAQQVQPRMVSALGTKDRGVKTAGFYVIKYSRMPSILLETGFVTSPIDASILKSTAAKDRLASGIATGVSNYFDVK
;
A
#
# COMPACT_ATOMS: atom_id res chain seq x y z
N MET A 1 16.59 70.42 -32.71
CA MET A 1 16.10 69.51 -33.75
C MET A 1 16.52 68.09 -33.38
N ARG A 2 15.52 67.22 -33.13
CA ARG A 2 15.54 65.74 -33.12
C ARG A 2 16.18 64.97 -31.96
N PHE A 3 15.29 64.18 -31.35
CA PHE A 3 15.42 63.06 -30.42
C PHE A 3 16.39 61.97 -30.91
N ASP A 4 16.94 61.19 -29.96
CA ASP A 4 16.81 59.73 -29.98
C ASP A 4 17.16 59.11 -28.60
N ILE A 5 16.12 58.88 -27.80
CA ILE A 5 16.14 58.03 -26.62
C ILE A 5 16.05 56.58 -27.12
N LYS A 6 17.16 55.83 -27.04
CA LYS A 6 17.15 54.39 -27.31
C LYS A 6 16.34 53.68 -26.22
N CYS A 7 15.09 53.34 -26.57
CA CYS A 7 14.22 52.44 -25.80
C CYS A 7 14.88 51.07 -25.65
N MET A 8 15.12 50.68 -24.41
CA MET A 8 15.50 49.33 -24.03
C MET A 8 14.23 48.47 -24.02
N LEU A 9 14.00 47.74 -25.12
CA LEU A 9 12.87 46.80 -25.22
C LEU A 9 13.21 45.54 -24.40
N LEU A 10 12.74 45.50 -23.16
CA LEU A 10 12.70 44.29 -22.34
C LEU A 10 11.61 43.36 -22.92
N ILE A 11 12.00 42.42 -23.77
CA ILE A 11 11.13 41.32 -24.20
C ILE A 11 11.00 40.39 -22.99
N ALA A 12 9.97 40.61 -22.19
CA ALA A 12 9.50 39.61 -21.23
C ALA A 12 8.87 38.46 -22.02
N VAL A 13 9.68 37.46 -22.36
CA VAL A 13 9.18 36.16 -22.81
C VAL A 13 8.44 35.56 -21.62
N SER A 14 7.12 35.76 -21.57
CA SER A 14 6.25 35.02 -20.67
C SER A 14 6.26 33.57 -21.12
N LEU A 15 7.21 32.80 -20.58
CA LEU A 15 7.21 31.35 -20.67
C LEU A 15 5.99 30.89 -19.88
N CYS A 16 4.82 30.83 -20.54
CA CYS A 16 3.70 30.03 -20.06
C CYS A 16 4.17 28.57 -20.08
N LEU A 17 4.85 28.17 -19.00
CA LEU A 17 5.01 26.78 -18.64
C LEU A 17 3.60 26.23 -18.50
N TYR A 18 3.13 25.58 -19.55
CA TYR A 18 2.00 24.69 -19.49
C TYR A 18 2.40 23.59 -18.50
N THR A 19 2.07 23.78 -17.22
CA THR A 19 2.03 22.69 -16.27
C THR A 19 0.77 21.92 -16.64
N PRO A 20 0.86 20.74 -17.27
CA PRO A 20 -0.33 19.92 -17.42
C PRO A 20 -0.89 19.73 -16.02
N SER A 21 -2.14 20.17 -15.84
CA SER A 21 -2.85 20.04 -14.58
C SER A 21 -2.82 18.57 -14.20
N VAL A 22 -2.13 18.28 -13.09
CA VAL A 22 -1.98 16.96 -12.51
C VAL A 22 -3.33 16.50 -11.99
N PHE A 23 -4.09 15.66 -12.70
CA PHE A 23 -5.18 14.83 -12.13
C PHE A 23 -5.45 13.61 -13.03
N ALA A 24 -5.62 12.38 -12.53
CA ALA A 24 -5.93 11.95 -11.15
C ALA A 24 -5.06 10.77 -10.67
N GLN A 25 -3.81 11.09 -10.34
CA GLN A 25 -3.00 10.35 -9.38
C GLN A 25 -3.85 10.00 -8.14
N HIS A 26 -3.72 8.79 -7.59
CA HIS A 26 -4.47 8.39 -6.39
C HIS A 26 -4.38 9.47 -5.30
N THR A 27 -5.51 9.74 -4.63
CA THR A 27 -5.54 10.77 -3.61
C THR A 27 -4.86 10.25 -2.35
N VAL A 28 -3.75 10.87 -1.96
CA VAL A 28 -3.00 10.46 -0.76
C VAL A 28 -2.84 11.65 0.16
N SER A 29 -3.31 11.49 1.39
CA SER A 29 -3.08 12.44 2.48
C SER A 29 -2.31 11.76 3.60
N ARG A 30 -1.57 12.55 4.39
CA ARG A 30 -0.84 12.08 5.57
C ARG A 30 -1.38 12.77 6.82
N VAL A 31 -1.48 12.03 7.90
CA VAL A 31 -1.64 12.53 9.26
C VAL A 31 -0.36 12.16 10.02
N GLU A 32 0.40 13.17 10.39
CA GLU A 32 1.71 13.02 11.01
C GLU A 32 1.85 13.82 12.30
N GLY A 33 2.99 13.65 12.94
CA GLY A 33 3.41 14.35 14.15
C GLY A 33 4.87 14.02 14.45
N SER A 34 5.52 14.82 15.30
CA SER A 34 6.92 14.63 15.70
C SER A 34 7.18 13.31 16.43
N ASN A 35 6.13 12.74 17.03
CA ASN A 35 6.15 11.47 17.74
C ASN A 35 4.75 10.85 17.76
N ARG A 36 4.67 9.61 18.25
CA ARG A 36 3.43 8.84 18.33
C ARG A 36 2.27 9.52 19.09
N TYR A 37 2.59 10.34 20.10
CA TYR A 37 1.58 11.04 20.89
C TYR A 37 0.91 12.15 20.06
N GLU A 38 1.72 12.89 19.32
CA GLU A 38 1.24 13.92 18.41
C GLU A 38 0.50 13.32 17.21
N VAL A 39 0.98 12.21 16.64
CA VAL A 39 0.25 11.47 15.58
C VAL A 39 -1.15 11.09 16.08
N ALA A 40 -1.28 10.56 17.29
CA ALA A 40 -2.58 10.20 17.86
C ALA A 40 -3.51 11.42 18.03
N VAL A 41 -2.97 12.55 18.52
CA VAL A 41 -3.74 13.80 18.66
C VAL A 41 -4.18 14.35 17.31
N ASN A 42 -3.29 14.42 16.33
CA ASN A 42 -3.61 14.94 14.99
C ASN A 42 -4.61 14.01 14.27
N THR A 43 -4.51 12.70 14.49
CA THR A 43 -5.49 11.72 14.00
C THR A 43 -6.86 11.93 14.65
N ALA A 44 -6.92 12.17 15.96
CA ALA A 44 -8.15 12.52 16.65
C ALA A 44 -8.75 13.84 16.12
N LYS A 45 -7.96 14.89 15.93
CA LYS A 45 -8.46 16.17 15.38
C LYS A 45 -8.98 16.04 13.96
N ARG A 46 -8.44 15.14 13.15
CA ARG A 46 -8.97 14.85 11.80
C ARG A 46 -10.31 14.14 11.85
N GLY A 47 -10.49 13.23 12.80
CA GLY A 47 -11.74 12.47 12.91
C GLY A 47 -12.82 13.22 13.68
N TRP A 48 -12.49 14.11 14.61
CA TRP A 48 -13.39 14.73 15.57
C TRP A 48 -13.19 16.25 15.61
N GLN A 49 -14.26 17.01 15.38
CA GLN A 49 -14.30 18.45 15.67
C GLN A 49 -14.23 18.69 17.19
N GLU A 50 -14.99 17.89 17.95
CA GLU A 50 -14.94 17.82 19.40
C GLU A 50 -14.97 16.34 19.84
N ALA A 51 -14.34 16.05 20.97
CA ALA A 51 -14.37 14.74 21.62
C ALA A 51 -14.53 14.92 23.15
N PRO A 52 -15.78 15.06 23.65
CA PRO A 52 -16.05 15.19 25.09
C PRO A 52 -15.51 14.01 25.91
N ALA A 53 -15.30 12.86 25.26
CA ALA A 53 -14.73 11.66 25.82
C ALA A 53 -13.46 11.25 25.06
N VAL A 54 -12.44 10.81 25.79
CA VAL A 54 -11.21 10.24 25.24
C VAL A 54 -10.88 8.93 25.96
N VAL A 55 -10.39 7.95 25.21
CA VAL A 55 -9.78 6.74 25.76
C VAL A 55 -8.25 6.90 25.71
N LEU A 56 -7.58 6.78 26.85
CA LEU A 56 -6.14 6.96 26.97
C LEU A 56 -5.45 5.64 27.28
N VAL A 57 -4.47 5.27 26.44
CA VAL A 57 -3.67 4.04 26.60
C VAL A 57 -2.17 4.35 26.65
N GLY A 58 -1.40 3.41 27.20
CA GLY A 58 0.05 3.58 27.32
C GLY A 58 0.71 3.53 25.95
N GLY A 59 1.61 4.47 25.65
CA GLY A 59 2.29 4.57 24.36
C GLY A 59 3.17 3.37 24.03
N ASP A 60 3.61 2.62 25.04
CA ASP A 60 4.40 1.38 24.92
C ASP A 60 3.59 0.12 25.29
N ALA A 61 2.32 0.28 25.69
CA ALA A 61 1.43 -0.79 26.12
C ALA A 61 0.55 -1.29 24.96
N TYR A 62 1.20 -1.82 23.92
CA TYR A 62 0.59 -2.03 22.60
C TYR A 62 -0.60 -2.99 22.57
N ALA A 63 -0.57 -4.04 23.39
CA ALA A 63 -1.68 -5.00 23.49
C ALA A 63 -2.96 -4.35 24.06
N ASP A 64 -2.81 -3.36 24.93
CA ASP A 64 -3.89 -2.64 25.58
C ASP A 64 -4.66 -1.79 24.55
N ALA A 65 -3.91 -1.13 23.65
CA ALA A 65 -4.44 -0.27 22.60
C ALA A 65 -5.36 -1.02 21.61
N LEU A 66 -5.11 -2.31 21.35
CA LEU A 66 -5.95 -3.10 20.46
C LEU A 66 -7.36 -3.31 21.04
N SER A 67 -7.44 -3.70 22.31
CA SER A 67 -8.71 -3.87 23.02
C SER A 67 -9.46 -2.54 23.22
N ALA A 68 -8.73 -1.42 23.18
CA ALA A 68 -9.28 -0.07 23.36
C ALA A 68 -10.16 0.38 22.20
N VAL A 69 -9.85 0.03 20.96
CA VAL A 69 -10.52 0.59 19.77
C VAL A 69 -12.03 0.30 19.74
N PRO A 70 -12.50 -0.95 19.94
CA PRO A 70 -13.93 -1.22 20.00
C PRO A 70 -14.64 -0.51 21.16
N TYR A 71 -14.00 -0.43 22.32
CA TYR A 71 -14.55 0.30 23.48
C TYR A 71 -14.65 1.80 23.19
N ALA A 72 -13.57 2.43 22.70
CA ALA A 72 -13.53 3.84 22.34
C ALA A 72 -14.59 4.21 21.31
N TYR A 73 -14.79 3.34 20.30
CA TYR A 73 -15.85 3.50 19.31
C TYR A 73 -17.25 3.52 19.95
N GLN A 74 -17.55 2.59 20.87
CA GLN A 74 -18.83 2.60 21.61
C GLN A 74 -19.03 3.86 22.46
N GLN A 75 -17.93 4.49 22.89
CA GLN A 75 -17.95 5.74 23.66
C GLN A 75 -18.02 7.01 22.79
N GLY A 76 -17.96 6.87 21.46
CA GLY A 76 -17.81 8.01 20.53
C GLY A 76 -16.46 8.73 20.67
N ALA A 77 -15.47 8.09 21.29
CA ALA A 77 -14.20 8.68 21.70
C ALA A 77 -13.04 8.30 20.77
N PRO A 78 -12.05 9.18 20.54
CA PRO A 78 -10.78 8.79 19.97
C PRO A 78 -9.92 8.05 20.99
N VAL A 79 -8.99 7.22 20.48
CA VAL A 79 -7.89 6.66 21.27
C VAL A 79 -6.70 7.62 21.22
N LEU A 80 -6.26 8.10 22.38
CA LEU A 80 -5.01 8.86 22.56
C LEU A 80 -3.99 8.02 23.34
N LEU A 81 -2.74 8.48 23.33
CA LEU A 81 -1.60 7.80 23.92
C LEU A 81 -0.94 8.66 25.00
N THR A 82 -0.28 8.05 25.98
CA THR A 82 0.53 8.74 26.99
C THR A 82 1.80 7.97 27.33
N ASN A 83 2.85 8.66 27.79
CA ASN A 83 3.95 7.98 28.47
C ASN A 83 3.46 7.47 29.83
N ALA A 84 4.16 6.49 30.40
CA ALA A 84 3.78 5.90 31.69
C ALA A 84 3.80 6.90 32.85
N GLY A 85 4.80 7.79 32.88
CA GLY A 85 5.00 8.75 33.97
C GLY A 85 4.42 10.15 33.72
N SER A 86 4.10 10.48 32.47
CA SER A 86 3.78 11.86 32.09
C SER A 86 2.89 11.97 30.85
N LEU A 87 1.94 12.90 30.93
CA LEU A 87 1.17 13.36 29.79
C LEU A 87 2.01 14.33 28.96
N SER A 88 2.22 14.02 27.69
CA SER A 88 3.02 14.88 26.80
C SER A 88 2.32 16.23 26.58
N GLY A 89 3.09 17.28 26.22
CA GLY A 89 2.54 18.58 25.88
C GLY A 89 1.51 18.50 24.75
N ALA A 90 1.81 17.73 23.71
CA ALA A 90 0.89 17.50 22.59
C ALA A 90 -0.46 16.93 23.04
N VAL A 91 -0.47 15.96 23.97
CA VAL A 91 -1.71 15.34 24.46
C VAL A 91 -2.48 16.30 25.36
N LYS A 92 -1.79 17.07 26.23
CA LYS A 92 -2.44 18.13 27.03
C LYS A 92 -3.18 19.13 26.15
N THR A 93 -2.47 19.70 25.17
CA THR A 93 -3.04 20.66 24.21
C THR A 93 -4.14 20.01 23.38
N GLY A 94 -3.95 18.77 22.93
CA GLY A 94 -4.92 18.01 22.16
C GLY A 94 -6.24 17.80 22.92
N LEU A 95 -6.17 17.42 24.20
CA LEU A 95 -7.35 17.24 25.05
C LEU A 95 -8.16 18.54 25.19
N GLN A 96 -7.47 19.67 25.35
CA GLN A 96 -8.10 21.01 25.41
C GLN A 96 -8.74 21.40 24.08
N GLN A 97 -8.03 21.23 22.97
CA GLN A 97 -8.52 21.54 21.61
C GLN A 97 -9.73 20.68 21.22
N LEU A 98 -9.75 19.41 21.65
CA LEU A 98 -10.88 18.50 21.47
C LEU A 98 -12.04 18.77 22.45
N LYS A 99 -11.92 19.77 23.32
CA LYS A 99 -12.89 20.11 24.39
C LYS A 99 -13.25 18.90 25.26
N THR A 100 -12.23 18.09 25.58
CA THR A 100 -12.41 16.86 26.36
C THR A 100 -12.93 17.18 27.75
N LYS A 101 -13.84 16.33 28.27
CA LYS A 101 -14.41 16.43 29.63
C LYS A 101 -14.13 15.19 30.46
N ARG A 102 -14.12 14.02 29.82
CA ARG A 102 -13.84 12.73 30.47
C ARG A 102 -12.74 11.95 29.77
N VAL A 103 -11.85 11.37 30.55
CA VAL A 103 -10.80 10.47 30.09
C VAL A 103 -10.97 9.12 30.77
N THR A 104 -11.11 8.06 29.97
CA THR A 104 -11.03 6.69 30.47
C THR A 104 -9.65 6.13 30.16
N ILE A 105 -8.89 5.83 31.21
CA ILE A 105 -7.59 5.19 31.12
C ILE A 105 -7.79 3.68 30.98
N LEU A 106 -7.16 3.06 29.98
CA LEU A 106 -7.06 1.60 29.91
C LEU A 106 -5.60 1.19 30.15
N GLY A 107 -5.39 0.44 31.21
CA GLY A 107 -4.06 -0.02 31.64
C GLY A 107 -3.84 0.17 33.13
N GLY A 108 -3.00 -0.71 33.69
CA GLY A 108 -2.56 -0.64 35.09
C GLY A 108 -1.64 0.56 35.37
N THR A 109 -1.32 0.77 36.64
CA THR A 109 -0.44 1.87 37.09
C THR A 109 1.00 1.77 36.59
N ALA A 110 1.47 0.57 36.24
CA ALA A 110 2.76 0.37 35.60
C ALA A 110 2.82 0.97 34.17
N SER A 111 1.72 0.86 33.41
CA SER A 111 1.63 1.40 32.04
C SER A 111 1.22 2.87 32.01
N ILE A 112 0.40 3.30 32.97
CA ILE A 112 -0.05 4.69 33.14
C ILE A 112 -0.16 4.99 34.63
N SER A 113 0.85 5.67 35.18
CA SER A 113 0.98 5.95 36.61
C SER A 113 -0.06 6.94 37.14
N GLU A 114 -0.19 6.98 38.47
CA GLU A 114 -1.01 7.98 39.15
C GLU A 114 -0.51 9.43 38.95
N LYS A 115 0.73 9.63 38.51
CA LYS A 115 1.22 10.96 38.09
C LYS A 115 0.44 11.48 36.88
N VAL A 116 0.15 10.61 35.90
CA VAL A 116 -0.67 10.96 34.73
C VAL A 116 -2.11 11.27 35.16
N VAL A 117 -2.68 10.49 36.07
CA VAL A 117 -4.02 10.75 36.63
C VAL A 117 -4.08 12.13 37.29
N LYS A 118 -3.08 12.48 38.11
CA LYS A 118 -2.98 13.82 38.72
C LYS A 118 -2.89 14.93 37.67
N GLN A 119 -2.10 14.73 36.61
CA GLN A 119 -1.98 15.69 35.50
C GLN A 119 -3.29 15.87 34.73
N LEU A 120 -4.06 14.80 34.52
CA LEU A 120 -5.38 14.88 33.87
C LEU A 120 -6.40 15.60 34.76
N LYS A 121 -6.44 15.30 36.05
CA LYS A 121 -7.32 15.99 37.02
C LYS A 121 -6.99 17.47 37.14
N ALA A 122 -5.70 17.84 37.07
CA ALA A 122 -5.28 19.25 37.03
C ALA A 122 -5.75 20.01 35.78
N LEU A 123 -6.17 19.31 34.72
CA LEU A 123 -6.84 19.89 33.55
C LEU A 123 -8.38 19.96 33.73
N ASN A 124 -8.90 19.75 34.94
CA ASN A 124 -10.32 19.68 35.26
C ASN A 124 -11.09 18.59 34.49
N LEU A 125 -10.42 17.48 34.19
CA LEU A 125 -11.02 16.33 33.51
C LEU A 125 -11.52 15.29 34.52
N SER A 126 -12.69 14.69 34.25
CA SER A 126 -13.12 13.48 34.95
C SER A 126 -12.31 12.29 34.46
N VAL A 127 -11.74 11.51 35.38
CA VAL A 127 -10.84 10.41 35.05
C VAL A 127 -11.37 9.09 35.63
N SER A 128 -11.59 8.11 34.77
CA SER A 128 -11.87 6.71 35.16
C SER A 128 -10.76 5.79 34.67
N ARG A 129 -10.62 4.61 35.27
CA ARG A 129 -9.61 3.61 34.89
C ARG A 129 -10.25 2.23 34.77
N ILE A 130 -9.96 1.54 33.67
CA ILE A 130 -10.15 0.11 33.52
C ILE A 130 -8.76 -0.52 33.51
N GLN A 131 -8.52 -1.49 34.39
CA GLN A 131 -7.22 -2.12 34.59
C GLN A 131 -7.34 -3.64 34.66
N GLY A 132 -6.21 -4.33 34.53
CA GLY A 132 -6.05 -5.76 34.78
C GLY A 132 -4.62 -6.04 35.23
N LYS A 133 -4.37 -7.19 35.86
CA LYS A 133 -3.03 -7.61 36.31
C LYS A 133 -2.10 -7.87 35.14
N ASN A 134 -2.66 -8.21 33.99
CA ASN A 134 -1.97 -8.47 32.74
C ASN A 134 -2.85 -8.01 31.56
N ARG A 135 -2.32 -8.12 30.33
CA ARG A 135 -3.03 -7.73 29.10
C ARG A 135 -4.30 -8.54 28.83
N TYR A 136 -4.33 -9.82 29.23
CA TYR A 136 -5.47 -10.72 29.03
C TYR A 136 -6.64 -10.30 29.92
N GLU A 137 -6.36 -10.06 31.21
CA GLU A 137 -7.35 -9.56 32.16
C GLU A 137 -7.82 -8.15 31.80
N LEU A 138 -6.93 -7.27 31.35
CA LEU A 138 -7.32 -5.94 30.88
C LEU A 138 -8.31 -6.04 29.73
N ALA A 139 -8.00 -6.81 28.68
CA ALA A 139 -8.91 -6.99 27.54
C ALA A 139 -10.27 -7.56 27.98
N ALA A 140 -10.27 -8.52 28.91
CA ALA A 140 -11.50 -9.06 29.48
C ALA A 140 -12.30 -7.98 30.25
N ASN A 141 -11.63 -7.15 31.05
CA ASN A 141 -12.25 -6.08 31.81
C ASN A 141 -12.77 -4.95 30.91
N VAL A 142 -12.06 -4.60 29.83
CA VAL A 142 -12.57 -3.68 28.80
C VAL A 142 -13.86 -4.23 28.19
N ALA A 143 -13.87 -5.49 27.79
CA ALA A 143 -15.05 -6.14 27.21
C ALA A 143 -16.24 -6.27 28.18
N LYS A 144 -16.00 -6.32 29.51
CA LYS A 144 -17.09 -6.23 30.51
C LYS A 144 -17.83 -4.90 30.42
N HIS A 145 -17.11 -3.79 30.17
CA HIS A 145 -17.66 -2.44 30.03
C HIS A 145 -18.21 -2.15 28.62
N MET A 146 -18.07 -3.09 27.68
CA MET A 146 -18.70 -3.01 26.37
C MET A 146 -20.10 -3.64 26.39
N LYS A 147 -20.96 -3.18 25.48
CA LYS A 147 -22.24 -3.83 25.17
C LYS A 147 -22.00 -5.31 24.81
N SER A 148 -22.88 -6.19 25.27
CA SER A 148 -22.80 -7.62 24.95
C SER A 148 -22.92 -7.85 23.44
N ALA A 149 -22.14 -8.80 22.92
CA ALA A 149 -22.12 -9.16 21.51
C ALA A 149 -22.12 -10.68 21.35
N SER A 150 -22.76 -11.18 20.29
CA SER A 150 -22.79 -12.61 19.98
C SER A 150 -21.46 -13.15 19.45
N ALA A 151 -20.51 -12.27 19.13
CA ALA A 151 -19.20 -12.59 18.61
C ALA A 151 -18.09 -11.85 19.36
N ALA A 152 -16.90 -12.44 19.38
CA ALA A 152 -15.67 -11.79 19.84
C ALA A 152 -14.53 -12.05 18.84
N VAL A 153 -13.55 -11.15 18.80
CA VAL A 153 -12.28 -11.39 18.11
C VAL A 153 -11.28 -11.91 19.14
N VAL A 154 -10.53 -12.96 18.81
CA VAL A 154 -9.49 -13.54 19.67
C VAL A 154 -8.16 -13.48 18.95
N VAL A 155 -7.15 -12.90 19.60
CA VAL A 155 -5.84 -12.63 18.98
C VAL A 155 -4.72 -12.98 19.96
N ASN A 156 -3.50 -13.18 19.45
CA ASN A 156 -2.35 -13.38 20.32
C ASN A 156 -1.88 -12.03 20.91
N GLY A 157 -1.91 -11.89 22.23
CA GLY A 157 -1.52 -10.68 22.95
C GLY A 157 -0.03 -10.36 22.90
N SER A 158 0.83 -11.29 22.46
CA SER A 158 2.27 -11.13 22.23
C SER A 158 2.62 -10.92 20.75
N ALA A 159 1.78 -11.39 19.81
CA ALA A 159 1.90 -11.18 18.36
C ALA A 159 0.78 -10.27 17.82
N TYR A 160 0.54 -9.17 18.53
CA TYR A 160 -0.60 -8.26 18.35
C TYR A 160 -0.57 -7.47 17.03
N ALA A 161 0.61 -7.37 16.40
CA ALA A 161 0.79 -6.68 15.12
C ALA A 161 -0.10 -7.22 14.00
N ASP A 162 -0.35 -8.53 14.03
CA ASP A 162 -1.12 -9.23 13.02
C ASP A 162 -2.61 -8.84 13.06
N ALA A 163 -3.06 -8.25 14.18
CA ALA A 163 -4.48 -8.09 14.47
C ALA A 163 -5.01 -6.66 14.34
N VAL A 164 -4.18 -5.62 14.33
CA VAL A 164 -4.69 -4.23 14.37
C VAL A 164 -5.63 -3.89 13.20
N ALA A 165 -5.44 -4.53 12.04
CA ALA A 165 -6.29 -4.34 10.86
C ALA A 165 -7.75 -4.81 11.07
N ILE A 166 -8.03 -5.72 12.02
CA ILE A 166 -9.41 -6.14 12.34
C ILE A 166 -10.15 -5.14 13.22
N ALA A 167 -9.43 -4.25 13.91
CA ALA A 167 -9.99 -3.43 14.96
C ALA A 167 -11.11 -2.49 14.48
N PRO A 168 -11.01 -1.85 13.29
CA PRO A 168 -12.12 -1.07 12.74
C PRO A 168 -13.39 -1.88 12.51
N TYR A 169 -13.24 -3.11 12.00
CA TYR A 169 -14.37 -4.02 11.78
C TYR A 169 -14.97 -4.47 13.11
N ALA A 170 -14.14 -4.92 14.05
CA ALA A 170 -14.58 -5.33 15.39
C ALA A 170 -15.34 -4.20 16.10
N ALA A 171 -14.83 -2.98 16.04
CA ALA A 171 -15.48 -1.80 16.59
C ALA A 171 -16.86 -1.53 15.98
N LYS A 172 -16.96 -1.50 14.65
CA LYS A 172 -18.22 -1.28 13.93
C LYS A 172 -19.26 -2.36 14.23
N GLN A 173 -18.82 -3.59 14.43
CA GLN A 173 -19.68 -4.72 14.78
C GLN A 173 -20.02 -4.81 16.28
N GLY A 174 -19.37 -3.99 17.11
CA GLY A 174 -19.49 -4.06 18.57
C GLY A 174 -18.80 -5.28 19.20
N TYR A 175 -17.91 -5.97 18.48
CA TYR A 175 -17.23 -7.16 18.99
C TYR A 175 -16.06 -6.74 19.89
N PRO A 176 -15.96 -7.30 21.11
CA PRO A 176 -14.74 -7.13 21.91
C PRO A 176 -13.56 -7.86 21.25
N ILE A 177 -12.37 -7.29 21.42
CA ILE A 177 -11.11 -7.96 21.07
C ILE A 177 -10.52 -8.52 22.37
N LEU A 178 -10.38 -9.83 22.42
CA LEU A 178 -9.85 -10.60 23.54
C LEU A 178 -8.48 -11.16 23.18
N LEU A 179 -7.66 -11.33 24.21
CA LEU A 179 -6.26 -11.72 24.04
C LEU A 179 -6.03 -13.14 24.57
N THR A 180 -5.22 -13.89 23.85
CA THR A 180 -4.68 -15.19 24.28
C THR A 180 -3.21 -15.26 23.87
N ASP A 181 -2.55 -16.41 23.94
CA ASP A 181 -1.23 -16.57 23.32
C ASP A 181 -0.97 -17.99 22.80
N ALA A 182 0.25 -18.18 22.28
CA ALA A 182 0.69 -19.43 21.66
C ALA A 182 0.69 -20.62 22.62
N LYS A 183 0.70 -20.40 23.95
CA LYS A 183 0.70 -21.48 24.94
C LYS A 183 -0.68 -22.09 25.13
N GLY A 184 -1.76 -21.35 24.83
CA GLY A 184 -3.11 -21.85 24.98
C GLY A 184 -4.16 -20.76 25.13
N LEU A 185 -5.42 -21.18 25.28
CA LEU A 185 -6.53 -20.29 25.61
C LEU A 185 -6.36 -19.78 27.05
N ARG A 186 -6.23 -18.46 27.22
CA ARG A 186 -6.11 -17.82 28.54
C ARG A 186 -7.43 -17.87 29.30
N GLU A 187 -7.34 -18.08 30.60
CA GLU A 187 -8.50 -18.29 31.47
C GLU A 187 -9.40 -17.05 31.51
N GLU A 188 -8.81 -15.86 31.54
CA GLU A 188 -9.54 -14.59 31.54
C GLU A 188 -10.41 -14.44 30.28
N THR A 189 -9.89 -14.88 29.14
CA THR A 189 -10.61 -14.90 27.86
C THR A 189 -11.67 -16.00 27.84
N ALA A 190 -11.36 -17.21 28.29
CA ALA A 190 -12.33 -18.31 28.36
C ALA A 190 -13.54 -17.97 29.25
N ASN A 191 -13.27 -17.43 30.45
CA ASN A 191 -14.28 -17.04 31.42
C ASN A 191 -15.17 -15.93 30.87
N LEU A 192 -14.58 -14.92 30.20
CA LEU A 192 -15.38 -13.86 29.59
C LEU A 192 -16.28 -14.38 28.45
N LEU A 193 -15.75 -15.21 27.55
CA LEU A 193 -16.52 -15.79 26.44
C LEU A 193 -17.76 -16.54 26.95
N LYS A 194 -17.59 -17.31 28.04
CA LYS A 194 -18.70 -17.99 28.73
C LYS A 194 -19.67 -17.00 29.38
N ASN A 195 -19.18 -16.06 30.19
CA ASN A 195 -20.01 -15.13 30.96
C ASN A 195 -20.81 -14.16 30.08
N LYS A 196 -20.27 -13.77 28.91
CA LYS A 196 -20.97 -12.91 27.93
C LYS A 196 -21.77 -13.73 26.90
N ALA A 197 -21.82 -15.06 27.04
CA ALA A 197 -22.51 -15.98 26.13
C ALA A 197 -22.14 -15.77 24.65
N VAL A 198 -20.83 -15.62 24.37
CA VAL A 198 -20.32 -15.44 23.01
C VAL A 198 -20.51 -16.74 22.22
N LYS A 199 -21.16 -16.64 21.06
CA LYS A 199 -21.56 -17.80 20.23
C LYS A 199 -20.54 -18.14 19.14
N ARG A 200 -19.80 -17.13 18.67
CA ARG A 200 -18.81 -17.28 17.60
C ARG A 200 -17.56 -16.46 17.87
N THR A 201 -16.43 -16.89 17.31
CA THR A 201 -15.16 -16.19 17.47
C THR A 201 -14.43 -16.04 16.16
N ILE A 202 -13.81 -14.88 15.96
CA ILE A 202 -12.90 -14.62 14.84
C ILE A 202 -11.48 -14.69 15.40
N VAL A 203 -10.70 -15.64 14.94
CA VAL A 203 -9.33 -15.88 15.41
C VAL A 203 -8.36 -15.27 14.44
N ILE A 204 -7.57 -14.29 14.87
CA ILE A 204 -6.57 -13.63 14.02
C ILE A 204 -5.17 -14.16 14.33
N GLY A 205 -4.51 -14.71 13.32
CA GLY A 205 -3.18 -15.29 13.39
C GLY A 205 -3.16 -16.79 13.05
N GLY A 206 -2.01 -17.27 12.60
CA GLY A 206 -1.76 -18.69 12.31
C GLY A 206 -1.67 -19.56 13.58
N GLU A 207 -1.42 -20.85 13.39
CA GLU A 207 -1.33 -21.82 14.51
C GLU A 207 -0.15 -21.54 15.44
N ALA A 208 0.95 -20.96 14.94
CA ALA A 208 2.07 -20.51 15.76
C ALA A 208 1.66 -19.39 16.74
N SER A 209 0.67 -18.57 16.37
CA SER A 209 0.15 -17.50 17.23
C SER A 209 -0.94 -18.02 18.17
N ILE A 210 -1.86 -18.85 17.68
CA ILE A 210 -2.93 -19.45 18.48
C ILE A 210 -3.07 -20.92 18.08
N ASN A 211 -2.52 -21.80 18.92
CA ASN A 211 -2.40 -23.23 18.63
C ASN A 211 -3.77 -23.92 18.44
N LYS A 212 -3.75 -25.11 17.83
CA LYS A 212 -4.95 -25.90 17.52
C LYS A 212 -5.82 -26.19 18.74
N THR A 213 -5.19 -26.51 19.88
CA THR A 213 -5.89 -26.80 21.15
C THR A 213 -6.65 -25.58 21.67
N ALA A 214 -6.03 -24.39 21.64
CA ALA A 214 -6.68 -23.14 22.01
C ALA A 214 -7.84 -22.82 21.06
N PHE A 215 -7.61 -22.97 19.75
CA PHE A 215 -8.62 -22.73 18.73
C PHE A 215 -9.86 -23.61 18.91
N GLN A 216 -9.70 -24.91 19.14
CA GLN A 216 -10.82 -25.85 19.31
C GLN A 216 -11.66 -25.59 20.57
N LYS A 217 -11.11 -24.90 21.57
CA LYS A 217 -11.85 -24.52 22.79
C LYS A 217 -12.71 -23.26 22.61
N LEU A 218 -12.56 -22.54 21.51
CA LEU A 218 -13.30 -21.30 21.27
C LEU A 218 -14.70 -21.58 20.69
N PRO A 219 -15.71 -20.74 21.00
CA PRO A 219 -17.04 -20.86 20.39
C PRO A 219 -17.01 -20.62 18.89
N SER A 220 -17.48 -21.60 18.09
CA SER A 220 -17.60 -21.56 16.62
C SER A 220 -16.51 -20.72 15.91
N PRO A 221 -15.23 -21.14 16.00
CA PRO A 221 -14.11 -20.29 15.65
C PRO A 221 -13.85 -20.27 14.14
N VAL A 222 -13.60 -19.09 13.60
CA VAL A 222 -13.14 -18.87 12.21
C VAL A 222 -11.77 -18.23 12.22
N ARG A 223 -10.78 -18.88 11.61
CA ARG A 223 -9.40 -18.37 11.57
C ARG A 223 -9.15 -17.50 10.35
N ILE A 224 -8.48 -16.36 10.56
CA ILE A 224 -7.82 -15.57 9.52
C ILE A 224 -6.31 -15.60 9.79
N SER A 225 -5.54 -16.08 8.82
CA SER A 225 -4.08 -16.20 8.93
C SER A 225 -3.38 -15.79 7.63
N GLY A 226 -2.08 -15.60 7.72
CA GLY A 226 -1.17 -15.30 6.61
C GLY A 226 0.27 -15.53 7.07
N ALA A 227 1.22 -15.56 6.14
CA ALA A 227 2.63 -15.82 6.49
C ALA A 227 3.26 -14.66 7.28
N ASN A 228 2.67 -13.47 7.20
CA ASN A 228 3.08 -12.26 7.91
C ASN A 228 1.87 -11.34 8.15
N ARG A 229 2.07 -10.27 8.92
CA ARG A 229 1.02 -9.28 9.28
C ARG A 229 0.35 -8.62 8.08
N TYR A 230 1.07 -8.45 6.97
CA TYR A 230 0.54 -7.80 5.77
C TYR A 230 -0.41 -8.74 5.03
N GLU A 231 -0.08 -10.03 4.96
CA GLU A 231 -0.99 -11.05 4.46
C GLU A 231 -2.22 -11.23 5.36
N VAL A 232 -2.04 -11.20 6.69
CA VAL A 232 -3.19 -11.23 7.62
C VAL A 232 -4.11 -10.03 7.39
N ALA A 233 -3.56 -8.81 7.31
CA ALA A 233 -4.33 -7.59 7.01
C ALA A 233 -5.04 -7.67 5.64
N ALA A 234 -4.36 -8.21 4.62
CA ALA A 234 -4.95 -8.43 3.31
C ALA A 234 -6.14 -9.43 3.37
N GLN A 235 -6.01 -10.53 4.11
CA GLN A 235 -7.09 -11.50 4.28
C GLN A 235 -8.26 -10.95 5.11
N ILE A 236 -7.99 -10.11 6.11
CA ILE A 236 -9.02 -9.37 6.85
C ILE A 236 -9.83 -8.49 5.90
N ALA A 237 -9.16 -7.68 5.07
CA ALA A 237 -9.82 -6.78 4.13
C ALA A 237 -10.63 -7.52 3.04
N LYS A 238 -10.21 -8.73 2.66
CA LYS A 238 -10.97 -9.61 1.76
C LYS A 238 -12.20 -10.21 2.42
N THR A 239 -12.04 -10.75 3.63
CA THR A 239 -13.07 -11.54 4.32
C THR A 239 -14.12 -10.67 5.01
N TYR A 240 -13.71 -9.54 5.56
CA TYR A 240 -14.56 -8.63 6.33
C TYR A 240 -14.55 -7.23 5.70
N PRO A 241 -15.22 -7.07 4.54
CA PRO A 241 -15.14 -5.83 3.76
C PRO A 241 -15.70 -4.64 4.54
N MET A 242 -14.90 -3.57 4.57
CA MET A 242 -15.32 -2.24 5.01
C MET A 242 -15.28 -1.28 3.81
N LYS A 243 -15.75 -0.03 4.00
CA LYS A 243 -15.68 0.96 2.92
C LYS A 243 -14.22 1.22 2.53
N THR A 244 -13.99 1.49 1.26
CA THR A 244 -12.67 1.77 0.67
C THR A 244 -12.63 3.14 0.00
N SER A 245 -13.69 3.96 0.15
CA SER A 245 -13.76 5.34 -0.33
C SER A 245 -12.66 6.23 0.27
N GLN A 246 -12.12 5.84 1.43
CA GLN A 246 -10.90 6.40 2.00
C GLN A 246 -10.22 5.30 2.82
N THR A 247 -9.19 4.67 2.27
CA THR A 247 -8.46 3.58 2.93
C THR A 247 -7.40 4.16 3.87
N PHE A 248 -7.41 3.75 5.13
CA PHE A 248 -6.38 4.12 6.08
C PHE A 248 -5.16 3.21 5.93
N MET A 249 -3.97 3.81 5.92
CA MET A 249 -2.69 3.10 5.86
C MET A 249 -1.90 3.41 7.12
N SER A 250 -1.32 2.41 7.78
CA SER A 250 -0.39 2.64 8.89
C SER A 250 0.76 1.62 8.88
N HIS A 251 1.85 1.94 9.57
CA HIS A 251 3.03 1.09 9.60
C HIS A 251 2.74 -0.21 10.38
N GLY A 252 3.09 -1.35 9.79
CA GLY A 252 2.83 -2.66 10.37
C GLY A 252 3.55 -2.91 11.70
N TYR A 253 4.63 -2.17 12.01
CA TYR A 253 5.39 -2.29 13.25
C TYR A 253 5.35 -1.03 14.13
N ALA A 254 4.70 0.07 13.72
CA ALA A 254 4.57 1.29 14.53
C ALA A 254 3.18 1.34 15.16
N TYR A 255 3.02 0.55 16.23
CA TYR A 255 1.71 0.16 16.76
C TYR A 255 0.86 1.30 17.31
N ALA A 256 1.53 2.30 17.86
CA ALA A 256 0.91 3.50 18.37
C ALA A 256 0.16 4.26 17.27
N ASP A 257 0.81 4.41 16.10
CA ASP A 257 0.21 5.03 14.92
C ASP A 257 -0.94 4.15 14.39
N ALA A 258 -0.76 2.82 14.39
CA ALA A 258 -1.78 1.88 13.91
C ALA A 258 -3.05 1.86 14.78
N ALA A 259 -2.92 2.02 16.10
CA ALA A 259 -4.08 2.12 17.00
C ALA A 259 -4.86 3.43 16.78
N ALA A 260 -4.15 4.55 16.60
CA ALA A 260 -4.77 5.82 16.23
C ALA A 260 -5.47 5.72 14.87
N ALA A 261 -4.82 5.09 13.89
CA ALA A 261 -5.38 4.81 12.57
C ALA A 261 -6.65 3.94 12.66
N ALA A 262 -6.61 2.88 13.48
CA ALA A 262 -7.77 2.02 13.70
C ALA A 262 -8.93 2.77 14.36
N SER A 263 -8.65 3.70 15.28
CA SER A 263 -9.66 4.53 15.94
C SER A 263 -10.42 5.41 14.95
N ILE A 264 -9.72 6.12 14.05
CA ILE A 264 -10.38 6.96 13.04
C ILE A 264 -11.04 6.12 11.93
N ALA A 265 -10.42 5.01 11.52
CA ALA A 265 -10.98 4.08 10.54
C ALA A 265 -12.29 3.47 11.04
N ALA A 266 -12.36 3.08 12.32
CA ALA A 266 -13.57 2.62 12.98
C ALA A 266 -14.68 3.70 12.91
N LYS A 267 -14.36 4.94 13.33
CA LYS A 267 -15.31 6.07 13.29
C LYS A 267 -15.88 6.29 11.90
N GLN A 268 -15.04 6.28 10.87
CA GLN A 268 -15.46 6.55 9.49
C GLN A 268 -16.00 5.30 8.77
N GLY A 269 -15.97 4.14 9.40
CA GLY A 269 -16.40 2.87 8.82
C GLY A 269 -15.56 2.45 7.60
N GLN A 270 -14.27 2.82 7.59
CA GLN A 270 -13.33 2.59 6.51
C GLN A 270 -12.34 1.45 6.81
N THR A 271 -11.78 0.87 5.75
CA THR A 271 -10.75 -0.16 5.81
C THR A 271 -9.44 0.40 6.36
N LEU A 272 -8.75 -0.38 7.21
CA LEU A 272 -7.36 -0.16 7.60
C LEU A 272 -6.48 -1.24 6.97
N LEU A 273 -5.46 -0.82 6.22
CA LEU A 273 -4.39 -1.68 5.71
C LEU A 273 -3.05 -1.28 6.34
N LEU A 274 -2.07 -2.18 6.21
CA LEU A 274 -0.74 -2.01 6.77
C LEU A 274 0.30 -1.83 5.67
N THR A 275 1.34 -1.06 5.95
CA THR A 275 2.50 -0.87 5.08
C THR A 275 3.80 -1.12 5.85
N ASP A 276 4.88 -1.41 5.14
CA ASP A 276 6.23 -1.29 5.69
C ASP A 276 6.65 0.20 5.73
N ALA A 277 7.81 0.49 6.33
CA ALA A 277 8.39 1.82 6.37
C ALA A 277 8.74 2.32 4.97
N GLN A 278 9.13 1.42 4.07
CA GLN A 278 9.66 1.79 2.75
C GLN A 278 8.79 1.35 1.57
N THR A 279 7.86 0.42 1.76
CA THR A 279 7.10 -0.12 0.64
C THR A 279 5.73 -0.59 1.07
N VAL A 280 4.74 -0.43 0.19
CA VAL A 280 3.46 -1.12 0.27
C VAL A 280 3.73 -2.59 -0.09
N PRO A 281 3.51 -3.57 0.80
CA PRO A 281 3.82 -4.98 0.53
C PRO A 281 2.91 -5.59 -0.55
N ASP A 282 3.40 -6.60 -1.28
CA ASP A 282 2.66 -7.21 -2.41
C ASP A 282 1.27 -7.74 -2.03
N ALA A 283 1.12 -8.34 -0.85
CA ALA A 283 -0.17 -8.80 -0.36
C ALA A 283 -1.20 -7.66 -0.25
N ILE A 284 -0.73 -6.45 0.08
CA ILE A 284 -1.54 -5.25 0.23
C ILE A 284 -1.81 -4.62 -1.13
N ARG A 285 -0.79 -4.54 -2.01
CA ARG A 285 -0.96 -4.12 -3.42
C ARG A 285 -2.03 -4.93 -4.14
N LYS A 286 -2.02 -6.26 -3.97
CA LYS A 286 -3.04 -7.17 -4.51
C LYS A 286 -4.45 -6.82 -4.06
N VAL A 287 -4.62 -6.45 -2.79
CA VAL A 287 -5.94 -6.05 -2.26
C VAL A 287 -6.36 -4.68 -2.77
N ILE A 288 -5.41 -3.75 -2.90
CA ILE A 288 -5.64 -2.42 -3.46
C ILE A 288 -6.14 -2.53 -4.91
N GLY A 289 -5.43 -3.24 -5.78
CA GLY A 289 -5.82 -3.43 -7.17
C GLY A 289 -7.15 -4.19 -7.31
N ALA A 290 -7.31 -5.32 -6.60
CA ALA A 290 -8.53 -6.12 -6.67
C ALA A 290 -9.80 -5.38 -6.18
N LYS A 291 -9.65 -4.37 -5.31
CA LYS A 291 -10.76 -3.54 -4.82
C LYS A 291 -10.77 -2.13 -5.40
N GLN A 292 -9.90 -1.84 -6.38
CA GLN A 292 -9.79 -0.56 -7.07
C GLN A 292 -9.71 0.62 -6.08
N MET A 293 -8.84 0.48 -5.06
CA MET A 293 -8.68 1.52 -4.03
C MET A 293 -7.81 2.66 -4.55
N SER A 294 -8.34 3.88 -4.56
CA SER A 294 -7.66 5.06 -5.13
C SER A 294 -7.54 6.25 -4.16
N ALA A 295 -8.00 6.09 -2.92
CA ALA A 295 -7.98 7.14 -1.90
C ALA A 295 -7.37 6.62 -0.59
N PHE A 296 -6.28 7.25 -0.14
CA PHE A 296 -5.46 6.82 0.98
C PHE A 296 -5.23 7.91 2.03
N SER A 297 -5.34 7.55 3.30
CA SER A 297 -4.98 8.38 4.44
C SER A 297 -3.91 7.65 5.25
N VAL A 298 -2.67 8.10 5.09
CA VAL A 298 -1.51 7.54 5.79
C VAL A 298 -1.43 8.12 7.19
N VAL A 299 -1.43 7.27 8.21
CA VAL A 299 -1.30 7.66 9.62
C VAL A 299 0.05 7.19 10.14
N GLY A 300 0.94 8.15 10.35
CA GLY A 300 2.32 7.94 10.76
C GLY A 300 3.25 9.05 10.25
N GLY A 301 4.27 9.38 11.03
CA GLY A 301 5.31 10.34 10.64
C GLY A 301 6.26 9.81 9.56
N THR A 302 7.09 10.67 9.00
CA THR A 302 8.10 10.28 7.98
C THR A 302 9.17 9.32 8.51
N SER A 303 9.38 9.30 9.83
CA SER A 303 10.26 8.35 10.51
C SER A 303 9.68 6.93 10.61
N THR A 304 8.35 6.77 10.55
CA THR A 304 7.69 5.44 10.59
C THR A 304 7.21 4.98 9.22
N ILE A 305 6.80 5.90 8.35
CA ILE A 305 6.39 5.63 6.97
C ILE A 305 7.09 6.64 6.08
N GLN A 306 8.04 6.20 5.26
CA GLN A 306 8.85 7.07 4.41
C GLN A 306 8.09 7.55 3.16
N SER A 307 8.68 8.49 2.43
CA SER A 307 8.07 9.13 1.26
C SER A 307 7.86 8.17 0.08
N ASN A 308 8.66 7.11 -0.05
CA ASN A 308 8.49 6.08 -1.07
C ASN A 308 7.13 5.36 -0.99
N VAL A 309 6.61 5.11 0.20
CA VAL A 309 5.25 4.58 0.37
C VAL A 309 4.22 5.57 -0.17
N ILE A 310 4.39 6.87 0.09
CA ILE A 310 3.49 7.91 -0.45
C ILE A 310 3.57 7.93 -1.97
N THR A 311 4.77 7.86 -2.55
CA THR A 311 4.97 7.80 -4.00
C THR A 311 4.30 6.58 -4.62
N GLN A 312 4.41 5.41 -4.00
CA GLN A 312 3.70 4.20 -4.44
C GLN A 312 2.20 4.34 -4.34
N LEU A 313 1.69 4.81 -3.20
CA LEU A 313 0.26 5.00 -2.97
C LEU A 313 -0.37 5.93 -4.00
N LYS A 314 0.38 6.95 -4.42
CA LYS A 314 -0.02 7.92 -5.43
C LYS A 314 -0.05 7.31 -6.84
N ASN A 315 0.84 6.37 -7.16
CA ASN A 315 1.00 5.90 -8.54
C ASN A 315 -0.21 5.06 -9.01
N ALA A 316 -0.70 5.34 -10.22
CA ALA A 316 -1.82 4.63 -10.84
C ALA A 316 -1.53 3.14 -11.14
N VAL A 317 -0.27 2.72 -11.21
CA VAL A 317 0.10 1.30 -11.38
C VAL A 317 0.02 0.48 -10.09
N LEU A 318 -0.29 1.12 -8.96
CA LEU A 318 -0.31 0.45 -7.67
C LEU A 318 -1.34 -0.68 -7.63
N GLY A 319 -0.84 -1.90 -7.45
CA GLY A 319 -1.69 -3.09 -7.40
C GLY A 319 -2.06 -3.69 -8.75
N GLU A 320 -1.66 -3.05 -9.86
CA GLU A 320 -1.81 -3.59 -11.21
C GLU A 320 -0.76 -4.67 -11.47
N THR A 321 -1.16 -5.75 -12.13
CA THR A 321 -0.30 -6.87 -12.51
C THR A 321 0.21 -6.67 -13.94
N ILE A 322 1.53 -6.52 -14.08
CA ILE A 322 2.17 -6.25 -15.36
C ILE A 322 2.99 -7.48 -15.75
N PHE A 323 2.65 -8.06 -16.91
CA PHE A 323 3.46 -9.13 -17.49
C PHE A 323 4.51 -8.54 -18.42
N ILE A 324 5.78 -8.81 -18.14
CA ILE A 324 6.92 -8.37 -18.94
C ILE A 324 7.57 -9.57 -19.62
N ASP A 325 7.62 -9.55 -20.93
CA ASP A 325 8.18 -10.59 -21.77
C ASP A 325 9.46 -10.10 -22.46
N PRO A 326 10.66 -10.41 -21.94
CA PRO A 326 11.88 -10.22 -22.71
C PRO A 326 11.92 -11.26 -23.84
N GLY A 327 11.81 -10.79 -25.10
CA GLY A 327 11.80 -11.64 -26.29
C GLY A 327 13.01 -12.57 -26.37
N HIS A 328 12.86 -13.70 -27.08
CA HIS A 328 13.92 -14.71 -27.30
C HIS A 328 14.41 -15.38 -26.00
N GLY A 329 15.60 -16.01 -26.02
CA GLY A 329 16.25 -16.63 -24.87
C GLY A 329 16.88 -17.99 -25.17
N ALA A 330 17.89 -18.36 -24.39
CA ALA A 330 18.70 -19.58 -24.53
C ALA A 330 19.15 -19.83 -25.98
N GLN A 331 18.65 -20.87 -26.64
CA GLN A 331 19.00 -21.25 -28.01
C GLN A 331 18.54 -20.23 -29.07
N ASP A 332 17.54 -19.40 -28.75
CA ASP A 332 17.07 -18.34 -29.62
C ASP A 332 17.77 -17.04 -29.24
N ALA A 333 18.76 -16.63 -30.05
CA ALA A 333 19.51 -15.40 -29.84
C ALA A 333 18.72 -14.13 -30.19
N GLY A 334 17.62 -14.28 -30.95
CA GLY A 334 17.03 -13.18 -31.72
C GLY A 334 18.00 -12.64 -32.75
N ALA A 335 17.85 -11.37 -33.11
CA ALA A 335 18.76 -10.71 -34.01
C ALA A 335 20.18 -10.56 -33.44
N VAL A 336 21.17 -10.64 -34.34
CA VAL A 336 22.59 -10.50 -34.04
C VAL A 336 23.19 -9.44 -34.96
N GLY A 337 23.89 -8.47 -34.37
CA GLY A 337 24.49 -7.38 -35.14
C GLY A 337 25.35 -6.49 -34.27
N ASN A 338 26.41 -5.91 -34.84
CA ASN A 338 27.29 -4.96 -34.14
C ASN A 338 27.85 -5.47 -32.78
N GLY A 339 28.03 -6.79 -32.63
CA GLY A 339 28.48 -7.42 -31.38
C GLY A 339 27.41 -7.53 -30.28
N LEU A 340 26.14 -7.34 -30.64
CA LEU A 340 24.98 -7.47 -29.75
C LEU A 340 24.18 -8.72 -30.08
N LEU A 341 23.59 -9.31 -29.04
CA LEU A 341 22.53 -10.32 -29.13
C LEU A 341 21.24 -9.71 -28.61
N GLU A 342 20.18 -9.73 -29.40
CA GLU A 342 18.88 -9.17 -29.04
C GLU A 342 18.38 -9.73 -27.70
N LYS A 343 18.45 -11.05 -27.49
CA LYS A 343 18.00 -11.69 -26.23
C LYS A 343 18.61 -11.07 -24.96
N ASN A 344 19.85 -10.57 -25.05
CA ASN A 344 20.57 -9.99 -23.92
C ASN A 344 20.11 -8.56 -23.64
N ILE A 345 19.90 -7.77 -24.71
CA ILE A 345 19.34 -6.41 -24.61
C ILE A 345 17.94 -6.48 -23.99
N ASN A 346 17.09 -7.36 -24.53
CA ASN A 346 15.70 -7.52 -24.08
C ASN A 346 15.65 -7.87 -22.60
N LEU A 347 16.46 -8.84 -22.16
CA LEU A 347 16.52 -9.24 -20.74
C LEU A 347 16.99 -8.10 -19.84
N GLU A 348 18.04 -7.38 -20.23
CA GLU A 348 18.59 -6.29 -19.41
C GLU A 348 17.56 -5.16 -19.24
N VAL A 349 16.92 -4.73 -20.33
CA VAL A 349 15.86 -3.71 -20.30
C VAL A 349 14.67 -4.19 -19.46
N ALA A 350 14.24 -5.44 -19.63
CA ALA A 350 13.11 -6.01 -18.89
C ALA A 350 13.37 -6.09 -17.37
N LEU A 351 14.58 -6.46 -16.95
CA LEU A 351 14.95 -6.51 -15.53
C LEU A 351 15.00 -5.10 -14.90
N LYS A 352 15.47 -4.09 -15.65
CA LYS A 352 15.42 -2.68 -15.24
C LYS A 352 13.98 -2.19 -15.15
N LEU A 353 13.14 -2.52 -16.14
CA LEU A 353 11.73 -2.17 -16.17
C LEU A 353 10.97 -2.79 -15.00
N ARG A 354 11.19 -4.09 -14.71
CA ARG A 354 10.66 -4.77 -13.52
C ARG A 354 10.95 -3.96 -12.26
N SER A 355 12.21 -3.54 -12.07
CA SER A 355 12.61 -2.77 -10.89
C SER A 355 11.85 -1.45 -10.77
N ARG A 356 11.75 -0.67 -11.87
CA ARG A 356 11.04 0.61 -11.89
C ARG A 356 9.55 0.46 -11.60
N LEU A 357 8.87 -0.48 -12.25
CA LEU A 357 7.43 -0.70 -12.05
C LEU A 357 7.13 -1.28 -10.67
N HIS A 358 7.97 -2.19 -10.15
CA HIS A 358 7.83 -2.70 -8.79
C HIS A 358 8.05 -1.59 -7.73
N GLN A 359 9.02 -0.69 -7.96
CA GLN A 359 9.22 0.48 -7.10
C GLN A 359 8.04 1.45 -7.17
N ALA A 360 7.37 1.54 -8.33
CA ALA A 360 6.15 2.31 -8.52
C ALA A 360 4.90 1.68 -7.86
N GLY A 361 4.96 0.41 -7.43
CA GLY A 361 3.87 -0.27 -6.73
C GLY A 361 3.12 -1.33 -7.56
N ALA A 362 3.57 -1.63 -8.77
CA ALA A 362 3.00 -2.70 -9.58
C ALA A 362 3.43 -4.09 -9.07
N LEU A 363 2.64 -5.10 -9.44
CA LEU A 363 2.95 -6.51 -9.29
C LEU A 363 3.54 -7.01 -10.60
N ILE A 364 4.77 -7.56 -10.59
CA ILE A 364 5.45 -7.94 -11.82
C ILE A 364 5.50 -9.45 -11.98
N VAL A 365 5.11 -9.92 -13.16
CA VAL A 365 5.33 -11.29 -13.62
C VAL A 365 6.15 -11.23 -14.90
N MET A 366 7.08 -12.17 -15.08
CA MET A 366 7.93 -12.22 -16.27
C MET A 366 7.89 -13.59 -16.92
N SER A 367 8.01 -13.65 -18.25
CA SER A 367 8.20 -14.93 -18.95
C SER A 367 9.52 -15.58 -18.54
N ARG A 368 10.60 -14.78 -18.48
CA ARG A 368 11.94 -15.19 -18.04
C ARG A 368 12.65 -14.08 -17.25
N THR A 369 13.50 -14.46 -16.31
CA THR A 369 14.38 -13.57 -15.52
C THR A 369 15.87 -13.88 -15.70
N SER A 370 16.20 -14.85 -16.55
CA SER A 370 17.54 -15.27 -16.93
C SER A 370 17.53 -15.70 -18.40
N ASP A 371 18.66 -16.21 -18.90
CA ASP A 371 18.75 -16.71 -20.29
C ASP A 371 18.10 -18.10 -20.44
N THR A 372 16.77 -18.13 -20.39
CA THR A 372 15.93 -19.31 -20.60
C THR A 372 14.95 -19.08 -21.75
N PHE A 373 14.46 -20.17 -22.34
CA PHE A 373 13.51 -20.09 -23.45
C PHE A 373 12.10 -20.55 -23.05
N ASP A 374 11.13 -19.69 -23.31
CA ASP A 374 9.71 -20.04 -23.37
C ASP A 374 9.22 -19.97 -24.83
N SER A 375 8.35 -20.89 -25.23
CA SER A 375 7.61 -20.77 -26.49
C SER A 375 6.69 -19.54 -26.47
N LEU A 376 6.31 -19.02 -27.64
CA LEU A 376 5.36 -17.90 -27.74
C LEU A 376 4.02 -18.21 -27.05
N GLN A 377 3.54 -19.45 -27.16
CA GLN A 377 2.33 -19.93 -26.48
C GLN A 377 2.49 -19.96 -24.95
N THR A 378 3.64 -20.42 -24.46
CA THR A 378 3.96 -20.43 -23.02
C THR A 378 3.94 -19.01 -22.45
N ARG A 379 4.53 -18.04 -23.16
CA ARG A 379 4.57 -16.62 -22.74
C ARG A 379 3.16 -16.04 -22.56
N VAL A 380 2.30 -16.21 -23.57
CA VAL A 380 0.88 -15.81 -23.52
C VAL A 380 0.15 -16.50 -22.38
N SER A 381 0.37 -17.81 -22.21
CA SER A 381 -0.29 -18.61 -21.16
C SER A 381 0.11 -18.16 -19.76
N LYS A 382 1.40 -17.85 -19.52
CA LYS A 382 1.88 -17.29 -18.24
C LYS A 382 1.25 -15.93 -17.95
N GLY A 383 1.13 -15.06 -18.95
CA GLY A 383 0.43 -13.77 -18.82
C GLY A 383 -1.04 -13.94 -18.42
N ALA A 384 -1.75 -14.87 -19.06
CA ALA A 384 -3.14 -15.18 -18.73
C ALA A 384 -3.29 -15.80 -17.33
N GLN A 385 -2.43 -16.77 -16.96
CA GLN A 385 -2.44 -17.40 -15.64
C GLN A 385 -2.15 -16.40 -14.51
N ALA A 386 -1.31 -15.39 -14.78
CA ALA A 386 -1.05 -14.30 -13.86
C ALA A 386 -2.24 -13.33 -13.71
N SER A 387 -3.29 -13.46 -14.53
CA SER A 387 -4.36 -12.47 -14.65
C SER A 387 -3.80 -11.06 -14.86
N ALA A 388 -2.79 -10.93 -15.74
CA ALA A 388 -2.11 -9.66 -15.93
C ALA A 388 -3.03 -8.61 -16.55
N ASP A 389 -2.97 -7.40 -16.01
CA ASP A 389 -3.74 -6.23 -16.45
C ASP A 389 -3.20 -5.67 -17.78
N ILE A 390 -1.90 -5.85 -18.06
CA ILE A 390 -1.27 -5.58 -19.35
C ILE A 390 -0.13 -6.58 -19.64
N PHE A 391 0.19 -6.74 -20.92
CA PHE A 391 1.31 -7.54 -21.44
C PHE A 391 2.27 -6.66 -22.25
N ILE A 392 3.57 -6.69 -21.92
CA ILE A 392 4.61 -5.91 -22.61
C ILE A 392 5.70 -6.87 -23.08
N SER A 393 5.83 -7.06 -24.40
CA SER A 393 6.98 -7.75 -24.99
C SER A 393 8.08 -6.75 -25.35
N ILE A 394 9.33 -7.07 -25.05
CA ILE A 394 10.48 -6.21 -25.33
C ILE A 394 11.39 -6.90 -26.33
N HIS A 395 11.64 -6.22 -27.44
CA HIS A 395 12.44 -6.65 -28.58
C HIS A 395 13.44 -5.57 -29.03
N ALA A 396 14.42 -5.99 -29.82
CA ALA A 396 15.36 -5.11 -30.50
C ALA A 396 15.47 -5.56 -31.95
N ASN A 397 14.88 -4.77 -32.83
CA ASN A 397 14.65 -5.05 -34.23
C ASN A 397 15.94 -5.31 -35.04
N ALA A 398 15.77 -5.77 -36.27
CA ALA A 398 16.83 -5.88 -37.25
C ALA A 398 16.33 -5.60 -38.67
N ASN A 399 17.26 -5.19 -39.52
CA ASN A 399 17.01 -5.02 -40.94
C ASN A 399 18.31 -5.24 -41.71
N ASP A 400 18.20 -5.80 -42.93
CA ASP A 400 19.34 -6.00 -43.83
C ASP A 400 19.96 -4.64 -44.25
N ASN A 401 19.14 -3.59 -44.33
CA ASN A 401 19.63 -2.23 -44.50
C ASN A 401 20.04 -1.66 -43.13
N SER A 402 21.35 -1.57 -42.87
CA SER A 402 21.93 -1.02 -41.64
C SER A 402 21.64 0.48 -41.42
N GLY A 403 21.15 1.19 -42.45
CA GLY A 403 20.64 2.56 -42.34
C GLY A 403 19.28 2.65 -41.66
N ALA A 404 18.51 1.56 -41.57
CA ALA A 404 17.25 1.53 -40.83
C ALA A 404 17.52 1.64 -39.33
N ASN A 405 16.94 2.67 -38.69
CA ASN A 405 17.07 2.93 -37.26
C ASN A 405 15.76 3.51 -36.69
N GLY A 406 15.69 3.56 -35.36
CA GLY A 406 14.61 4.16 -34.60
C GLY A 406 13.82 3.18 -33.74
N THR A 407 12.92 3.71 -32.92
CA THR A 407 12.07 2.96 -32.00
C THR A 407 10.65 2.86 -32.53
N GLU A 408 10.00 1.71 -32.40
CA GLU A 408 8.58 1.51 -32.74
C GLU A 408 7.86 0.65 -31.70
N THR A 409 6.54 0.75 -31.67
CA THR A 409 5.68 -0.07 -30.82
C THR A 409 4.59 -0.70 -31.67
N TYR A 410 4.40 -2.01 -31.51
CA TYR A 410 3.34 -2.77 -32.14
C TYR A 410 2.24 -3.13 -31.16
N TYR A 411 1.00 -3.13 -31.65
CA TYR A 411 -0.14 -3.76 -31.00
C TYR A 411 -0.90 -4.61 -32.02
N ASP A 412 -1.87 -5.40 -31.57
CA ASP A 412 -2.76 -6.17 -32.45
C ASP A 412 -4.22 -5.81 -32.15
N THR A 413 -5.10 -6.01 -33.13
CA THR A 413 -6.52 -5.63 -33.05
C THR A 413 -7.44 -6.79 -32.67
N THR A 414 -6.91 -8.00 -32.48
CA THR A 414 -7.71 -9.21 -32.17
C THR A 414 -8.36 -9.14 -30.79
N TYR A 415 -7.62 -8.69 -29.77
CA TYR A 415 -8.12 -8.58 -28.39
C TYR A 415 -7.70 -7.24 -27.75
N ALA A 416 -8.58 -6.70 -26.90
CA ALA A 416 -8.35 -5.47 -26.13
C ALA A 416 -7.81 -4.28 -26.96
N ALA A 417 -8.11 -4.23 -28.27
CA ALA A 417 -7.49 -3.33 -29.25
C ALA A 417 -7.46 -1.86 -28.81
N ALA A 418 -8.61 -1.35 -28.33
CA ALA A 418 -8.74 0.03 -27.86
C ALA A 418 -7.83 0.37 -26.67
N HIS A 419 -7.55 -0.60 -25.80
CA HIS A 419 -6.64 -0.43 -24.68
C HIS A 419 -5.18 -0.66 -25.08
N SER A 420 -4.91 -1.61 -25.98
CA SER A 420 -3.56 -1.87 -26.50
C SER A 420 -3.01 -0.66 -27.26
N VAL A 421 -3.82 -0.02 -28.12
CA VAL A 421 -3.40 1.20 -28.83
C VAL A 421 -3.15 2.37 -27.88
N LYS A 422 -4.00 2.56 -26.86
CA LYS A 422 -3.79 3.60 -25.84
C LYS A 422 -2.48 3.36 -25.07
N LEU A 423 -2.23 2.12 -24.66
CA LEU A 423 -0.99 1.73 -23.99
C LEU A 423 0.22 2.02 -24.88
N ALA A 424 0.18 1.62 -26.15
CA ALA A 424 1.26 1.88 -27.11
C ALA A 424 1.50 3.39 -27.30
N GLN A 425 0.44 4.19 -27.40
CA GLN A 425 0.51 5.65 -27.53
C GLN A 425 1.08 6.32 -26.27
N GLN A 426 0.90 5.74 -25.08
CA GLN A 426 1.54 6.24 -23.87
C GLN A 426 3.02 5.83 -23.78
N VAL A 427 3.40 4.66 -24.27
CA VAL A 427 4.78 4.13 -24.14
C VAL A 427 5.72 4.64 -25.24
N GLN A 428 5.31 4.61 -26.50
CA GLN A 428 6.14 4.97 -27.67
C GLN A 428 6.90 6.30 -27.51
N PRO A 429 6.24 7.46 -27.26
CA PRO A 429 6.96 8.73 -27.17
C PRO A 429 7.92 8.80 -25.97
N ARG A 430 7.68 8.02 -24.91
CA ARG A 430 8.55 7.99 -23.73
C ARG A 430 9.81 7.17 -24.00
N MET A 431 9.72 6.10 -24.79
CA MET A 431 10.91 5.37 -25.26
C MET A 431 11.76 6.23 -26.19
N VAL A 432 11.14 6.87 -27.18
CA VAL A 432 11.79 7.77 -28.14
C VAL A 432 12.53 8.88 -27.41
N SER A 433 11.86 9.58 -26.48
CA SER A 433 12.47 10.63 -25.68
C SER A 433 13.60 10.13 -24.78
N ALA A 434 13.46 8.94 -24.19
CA ALA A 434 14.48 8.37 -23.31
C ALA A 434 15.77 7.98 -24.04
N LEU A 435 15.63 7.49 -25.29
CA LEU A 435 16.76 7.03 -26.11
C LEU A 435 17.34 8.12 -27.01
N GLY A 436 16.54 9.12 -27.40
CA GLY A 436 16.91 10.10 -28.43
C GLY A 436 16.96 9.50 -29.84
N THR A 437 16.18 8.45 -30.10
CA THR A 437 16.14 7.74 -31.40
C THR A 437 15.08 8.32 -32.32
N LYS A 438 15.12 7.95 -33.60
CA LYS A 438 14.06 8.27 -34.57
C LYS A 438 12.73 7.65 -34.12
N ASP A 439 11.66 8.44 -34.09
CA ASP A 439 10.32 7.92 -33.85
C ASP A 439 9.79 7.23 -35.12
N ARG A 440 9.46 5.96 -35.02
CA ARG A 440 8.87 5.17 -36.11
C ARG A 440 7.38 4.88 -35.87
N GLY A 441 6.82 5.39 -34.77
CA GLY A 441 5.39 5.38 -34.46
C GLY A 441 4.85 4.08 -33.88
N VAL A 442 3.54 4.12 -33.61
CA VAL A 442 2.73 2.99 -33.18
C VAL A 442 2.11 2.32 -34.41
N LYS A 443 2.19 0.98 -34.49
CA LYS A 443 1.75 0.20 -35.65
C LYS A 443 0.96 -1.05 -35.23
N THR A 444 0.24 -1.64 -36.18
CA THR A 444 -0.39 -2.95 -36.00
C THR A 444 0.46 -4.06 -36.59
N ALA A 445 0.61 -5.19 -35.90
CA ALA A 445 1.22 -6.40 -36.45
C ALA A 445 0.67 -7.66 -35.76
N GLY A 446 0.52 -8.73 -36.52
CA GLY A 446 0.00 -10.02 -36.05
C GLY A 446 1.00 -10.88 -35.27
N PHE A 447 1.94 -10.27 -34.51
CA PHE A 447 2.92 -11.02 -33.74
C PHE A 447 2.23 -11.88 -32.67
N TYR A 448 2.61 -13.15 -32.57
CA TYR A 448 1.86 -14.15 -31.80
C TYR A 448 1.54 -13.69 -30.37
N VAL A 449 2.54 -13.14 -29.66
CA VAL A 449 2.41 -12.80 -28.22
C VAL A 449 1.42 -11.66 -27.96
N ILE A 450 1.25 -10.72 -28.90
CA ILE A 450 0.27 -9.64 -28.78
C ILE A 450 -1.07 -10.00 -29.44
N LYS A 451 -1.05 -10.82 -30.49
CA LYS A 451 -2.27 -11.29 -31.17
C LYS A 451 -3.12 -12.22 -30.31
N TYR A 452 -2.49 -13.07 -29.51
CA TYR A 452 -3.19 -14.07 -28.68
C TYR A 452 -3.24 -13.72 -27.19
N SER A 453 -2.66 -12.60 -26.78
CA SER A 453 -2.88 -12.03 -25.44
C SER A 453 -4.28 -11.44 -25.35
N ARG A 454 -5.06 -11.87 -24.36
CA ARG A 454 -6.45 -11.38 -24.17
C ARG A 454 -6.53 -10.11 -23.34
N MET A 455 -5.45 -9.74 -22.65
CA MET A 455 -5.28 -8.45 -21.98
C MET A 455 -4.68 -7.42 -22.96
N PRO A 456 -4.76 -6.11 -22.66
CA PRO A 456 -4.07 -5.08 -23.44
C PRO A 456 -2.58 -5.43 -23.58
N SER A 457 -2.08 -5.44 -24.80
CA SER A 457 -0.76 -5.98 -25.10
C SER A 457 -0.01 -5.17 -26.15
N ILE A 458 1.28 -4.93 -25.90
CA ILE A 458 2.19 -4.26 -26.82
C ILE A 458 3.50 -5.02 -26.99
N LEU A 459 4.14 -4.83 -28.14
CA LEU A 459 5.50 -5.28 -28.42
C LEU A 459 6.36 -4.06 -28.75
N LEU A 460 7.45 -3.90 -28.02
CA LEU A 460 8.37 -2.78 -28.13
C LEU A 460 9.56 -3.17 -28.99
N GLU A 461 9.83 -2.43 -30.06
CA GLU A 461 11.09 -2.52 -30.80
C GLU A 461 11.97 -1.34 -30.41
N THR A 462 12.95 -1.63 -29.55
CA THR A 462 13.73 -0.59 -28.83
C THR A 462 14.82 0.09 -29.67
N GLY A 463 15.03 -0.37 -30.90
CA GLY A 463 16.07 0.06 -31.83
C GLY A 463 16.53 -1.12 -32.69
N PHE A 464 17.30 -0.83 -33.75
CA PHE A 464 17.78 -1.86 -34.68
C PHE A 464 19.20 -2.34 -34.30
N VAL A 465 19.36 -3.61 -33.91
CA VAL A 465 20.69 -4.16 -33.54
C VAL A 465 21.68 -4.18 -34.70
N THR A 466 21.18 -4.20 -35.94
CA THR A 466 21.99 -4.12 -37.17
C THR A 466 22.39 -2.69 -37.53
N SER A 467 21.74 -1.67 -36.95
CA SER A 467 22.13 -0.27 -37.17
C SER A 467 23.27 0.15 -36.24
N PRO A 468 24.39 0.67 -36.76
CA PRO A 468 25.47 1.18 -35.90
C PRO A 468 25.01 2.30 -34.96
N ILE A 469 24.06 3.14 -35.39
CA ILE A 469 23.51 4.25 -34.60
C ILE A 469 22.78 3.70 -33.38
N ASP A 470 21.75 2.87 -33.59
CA ASP A 470 20.96 2.31 -32.49
C ASP A 470 21.80 1.34 -31.63
N ALA A 471 22.68 0.53 -32.25
CA ALA A 471 23.55 -0.39 -31.53
C ALA A 471 24.48 0.35 -30.54
N SER A 472 24.99 1.54 -30.90
CA SER A 472 25.79 2.35 -29.98
C SER A 472 25.00 2.77 -28.73
N ILE A 473 23.72 3.07 -28.90
CA ILE A 473 22.79 3.42 -27.82
C ILE A 473 22.46 2.17 -26.99
N LEU A 474 22.11 1.05 -27.62
CA LEU A 474 21.71 -0.19 -26.93
C LEU A 474 22.87 -0.89 -26.20
N LYS A 475 24.14 -0.62 -26.58
CA LYS A 475 25.31 -0.99 -25.77
C LYS A 475 25.38 -0.26 -24.44
N SER A 476 24.89 0.98 -24.38
CA SER A 476 24.97 1.82 -23.18
C SER A 476 24.00 1.37 -22.10
N THR A 477 24.54 0.95 -20.95
CA THR A 477 23.76 0.65 -19.74
C THR A 477 22.92 1.84 -19.28
N ALA A 478 23.44 3.07 -19.42
CA ALA A 478 22.73 4.29 -19.06
C ALA A 478 21.55 4.57 -20.01
N ALA A 479 21.69 4.29 -21.31
CA ALA A 479 20.58 4.41 -22.24
C ALA A 479 19.48 3.37 -21.95
N LYS A 480 19.85 2.11 -21.67
CA LYS A 480 18.89 1.06 -21.26
C LYS A 480 18.17 1.40 -19.95
N ASP A 481 18.85 2.07 -19.01
CA ASP A 481 18.26 2.55 -17.78
C ASP A 481 17.23 3.68 -18.00
N ARG A 482 17.57 4.64 -18.86
CA ARG A 482 16.63 5.68 -19.32
C ARG A 482 15.44 5.07 -20.04
N LEU A 483 15.65 4.12 -20.94
CA LEU A 483 14.60 3.41 -21.66
C LEU A 483 13.62 2.71 -20.70
N ALA A 484 14.13 1.92 -19.75
CA ALA A 484 13.30 1.25 -18.76
C ALA A 484 12.48 2.26 -17.93
N SER A 485 13.07 3.42 -17.60
CA SER A 485 12.36 4.50 -16.90
C SER A 485 11.27 5.13 -17.79
N GLY A 486 11.57 5.38 -19.07
CA GLY A 486 10.59 5.86 -20.06
C GLY A 486 9.41 4.92 -20.24
N ILE A 487 9.67 3.61 -20.38
CA ILE A 487 8.61 2.59 -20.46
C ILE A 487 7.77 2.61 -19.19
N ALA A 488 8.38 2.64 -17.99
CA ALA A 488 7.66 2.68 -16.73
C ALA A 488 6.76 3.93 -16.57
N THR A 489 7.24 5.10 -17.02
CA THR A 489 6.43 6.33 -17.08
C THR A 489 5.27 6.17 -18.06
N GLY A 490 5.50 5.65 -19.26
CA GLY A 490 4.45 5.42 -20.25
C GLY A 490 3.36 4.48 -19.73
N VAL A 491 3.75 3.41 -19.03
CA VAL A 491 2.81 2.48 -18.39
C VAL A 491 2.04 3.17 -17.25
N SER A 492 2.71 3.96 -16.41
CA SER A 492 2.02 4.71 -15.35
C SER A 492 0.99 5.68 -15.90
N ASN A 493 1.33 6.38 -16.99
CA ASN A 493 0.40 7.30 -17.67
C ASN A 493 -0.78 6.56 -18.29
N TYR A 494 -0.59 5.33 -18.78
CA TYR A 494 -1.68 4.52 -19.30
C TYR A 494 -2.73 4.23 -18.22
N PHE A 495 -2.31 3.82 -17.02
CA PHE A 495 -3.25 3.55 -15.92
C PHE A 495 -3.88 4.82 -15.31
N ASP A 496 -3.22 5.97 -15.42
CA ASP A 496 -3.76 7.25 -14.93
C ASP A 496 -4.94 7.77 -15.77
N VAL A 497 -5.00 7.41 -17.07
CA VAL A 497 -6.04 7.85 -18.01
C VAL A 497 -6.99 6.72 -18.44
N LYS A 498 -6.89 5.54 -17.82
CA LYS A 498 -7.58 4.32 -18.24
C LYS A 498 -9.07 4.35 -17.93
#